data_AF-A0A353SA95-F1
#
_entry.id   AF-A0A353SA95-F1
#
_cell.length_a   1.000
_cell.length_b   1.000
_cell.length_c   1.000
_cell.angle_alpha   90.00
_cell.angle_beta   90.00
_cell.angle_gamma   90.00
#
_symmetry.space_group_name_H-M   'P 1'
#
loop_
_entity.id
_entity.type
_entity.pdbx_description
1 polymer ?
#
loop_
_entity_poly.entity_id
_entity_poly.type
_entity_poly.pdbx_seq_one_letter_code
_entity_poly.pdbx_strand_id
1 'polypeptide(L)'
;MDIQNIHGYSTTNFLTDGKASSQAAKSNAEQQSFLDLVASMQAKASAKRSESNAPTVASSQISSTHRLNGDYTQGFGGTYTSEKDKTASPRGFAANSSSGKGGRPVIDRTSELYEQSMELENYMVKMMLSSARKTVQKSSLLGGENDYAQEMYEDMLYDNYAEQLTKNAGFGLADAIYIELSGQRG
;
A
#
# COMPACT_ATOMS: atom_id res chain seq x y z
N MET A 1 45.58 67.72 -20.26
CA MET A 1 44.12 67.65 -20.04
C MET A 1 43.74 66.19 -20.14
N ASP A 2 43.30 65.68 -19.01
CA ASP A 2 43.21 64.28 -18.66
C ASP A 2 41.73 63.85 -18.70
N ILE A 3 41.53 62.53 -18.75
CA ILE A 3 40.35 61.77 -18.29
C ILE A 3 39.23 61.44 -19.30
N GLN A 4 39.33 60.17 -19.74
CA GLN A 4 38.30 59.10 -19.73
C GLN A 4 36.91 59.35 -20.31
N ASN A 5 36.51 58.48 -21.27
CA ASN A 5 35.47 57.50 -20.91
C ASN A 5 35.55 56.23 -21.76
N ILE A 6 35.56 55.11 -21.05
CA ILE A 6 35.62 53.72 -21.48
C ILE A 6 34.17 53.22 -21.65
N HIS A 7 34.02 52.07 -22.31
CA HIS A 7 32.87 51.14 -22.31
C HIS A 7 31.94 51.27 -23.53
N GLY A 8 31.66 50.21 -24.31
CA GLY A 8 31.97 48.82 -24.06
C GLY A 8 31.72 47.93 -25.27
N TYR A 9 32.49 46.85 -25.30
CA TYR A 9 32.16 45.63 -26.00
C TYR A 9 30.86 45.08 -25.41
N SER A 10 29.82 44.90 -26.23
CA SER A 10 28.69 44.04 -25.89
C SER A 10 28.56 42.97 -26.96
N THR A 11 29.42 41.96 -26.85
CA THR A 11 29.10 40.60 -27.28
C THR A 11 27.92 40.12 -26.44
N THR A 12 26.70 40.23 -26.96
CA THR A 12 25.55 39.55 -26.37
C THR A 12 25.65 38.07 -26.72
N ASN A 13 26.45 37.32 -25.96
CA ASN A 13 26.28 35.88 -25.87
C ASN A 13 24.87 35.64 -25.34
N PHE A 14 24.00 35.13 -26.21
CA PHE A 14 22.69 34.63 -25.85
C PHE A 14 22.88 33.50 -24.84
N LEU A 15 22.83 33.83 -23.55
CA LEU A 15 22.70 32.87 -22.46
C LEU A 15 21.23 32.42 -22.43
N THR A 16 20.81 31.72 -23.48
CA THR A 16 19.50 31.07 -23.55
C THR A 16 19.53 29.79 -22.71
N ASP A 17 19.37 30.03 -21.42
CA ASP A 17 18.83 29.16 -20.38
C ASP A 17 18.99 27.64 -20.60
N GLY A 18 20.07 27.08 -20.05
CA GLY A 18 20.33 25.63 -20.03
C GLY A 18 19.23 24.80 -19.35
N LYS A 19 18.26 25.43 -18.69
CA LYS A 19 17.07 24.75 -18.14
C LYS A 19 16.08 24.31 -19.22
N ALA A 20 15.86 25.12 -20.27
CA ALA A 20 14.97 24.75 -21.36
C ALA A 20 15.55 23.59 -22.20
N SER A 21 16.86 23.60 -22.45
CA SER A 21 17.55 22.51 -23.14
C SER A 21 17.67 21.25 -22.29
N SER A 22 17.88 21.37 -20.98
CA SER A 22 17.86 20.22 -20.06
C SER A 22 16.46 19.61 -19.94
N GLN A 23 15.40 20.42 -19.91
CA GLN A 23 14.03 19.94 -19.90
C GLN A 23 13.63 19.27 -21.22
N ALA A 24 14.02 19.87 -22.36
CA ALA A 24 13.82 19.26 -23.67
C ALA A 24 14.63 17.95 -23.83
N ALA A 25 15.86 17.89 -23.30
CA ALA A 25 16.65 16.66 -23.32
C ALA A 25 16.03 15.55 -22.46
N LYS A 26 15.53 15.90 -21.28
CA LYS A 26 14.79 14.96 -20.41
C LYS A 26 13.49 14.48 -21.06
N SER A 27 12.68 15.38 -21.63
CA SER A 27 11.44 15.00 -22.29
C SER A 27 11.68 14.10 -23.51
N ASN A 28 12.74 14.35 -24.27
CA ASN A 28 13.11 13.49 -25.40
C ASN A 28 13.62 12.12 -24.94
N ALA A 29 14.42 12.06 -23.86
CA ALA A 29 14.89 10.80 -23.29
C ALA A 29 13.74 9.95 -22.70
N GLU A 30 12.75 10.60 -22.08
CA GLU A 30 11.53 9.95 -21.59
C GLU A 30 10.65 9.44 -22.74
N GLN A 31 10.48 10.24 -23.80
CA GLN A 31 9.77 9.81 -25.01
C GLN A 31 10.44 8.60 -25.66
N GLN A 32 11.76 8.57 -25.75
CA GLN A 32 12.51 7.42 -26.27
C GLN A 32 12.35 6.19 -25.38
N SER A 33 12.48 6.34 -24.06
CA SER A 33 12.30 5.25 -23.10
C SER A 33 10.88 4.66 -23.17
N PHE A 34 9.88 5.52 -23.38
CA PHE A 34 8.50 5.10 -23.58
C PHE A 34 8.31 4.34 -24.89
N LEU A 35 8.86 4.85 -26.00
CA LEU A 35 8.80 4.17 -27.29
C LEU A 35 9.50 2.80 -27.24
N ASP A 36 10.64 2.70 -26.58
CA ASP A 36 11.34 1.43 -26.34
C ASP A 36 10.51 0.47 -25.49
N LEU A 37 9.84 0.97 -24.45
CA LEU A 37 8.94 0.16 -23.64
C LEU A 37 7.77 -0.36 -24.49
N VAL A 38 7.12 0.50 -25.27
CA VAL A 38 6.00 0.12 -26.17
C VAL A 38 6.47 -0.90 -27.21
N ALA A 39 7.62 -0.66 -27.84
CA ALA A 39 8.21 -1.59 -28.78
C ALA A 39 8.54 -2.93 -28.11
N SER A 40 9.06 -2.92 -26.89
CA SER A 40 9.36 -4.13 -26.13
C SER A 40 8.10 -4.89 -25.72
N MET A 41 7.02 -4.19 -25.34
CA MET A 41 5.73 -4.81 -25.02
C MET A 41 5.09 -5.38 -26.29
N GLN A 42 5.16 -4.67 -27.40
CA GLN A 42 4.64 -5.12 -28.69
C GLN A 42 5.44 -6.30 -29.27
N ALA A 43 6.78 -6.29 -29.10
CA ALA A 43 7.67 -7.40 -29.45
C ALA A 43 7.46 -8.63 -28.55
N LYS A 44 7.28 -8.43 -27.24
CA LYS A 44 6.89 -9.53 -26.32
C LYS A 44 5.49 -10.06 -26.63
N ALA A 45 4.57 -9.20 -27.08
CA ALA A 45 3.24 -9.60 -27.51
C ALA A 45 3.19 -10.27 -28.89
N SER A 46 4.23 -10.11 -29.73
CA SER A 46 4.33 -10.74 -31.06
C SER A 46 5.16 -12.04 -31.04
N ALA A 47 6.23 -12.12 -30.24
CA ALA A 47 7.05 -13.33 -30.05
C ALA A 47 6.28 -14.50 -29.41
N LYS A 48 5.12 -14.23 -28.81
CA LYS A 48 4.27 -15.22 -28.13
C LYS A 48 2.98 -15.59 -28.89
N ARG A 49 2.86 -15.19 -30.17
CA ARG A 49 1.67 -15.47 -31.02
C ARG A 49 1.66 -16.84 -31.72
N SER A 50 2.55 -17.76 -31.36
CA SER A 50 2.50 -19.15 -31.89
C SER A 50 1.72 -20.13 -31.00
N GLU A 51 1.17 -19.69 -29.86
CA GLU A 51 0.21 -20.48 -29.09
C GLU A 51 -0.96 -19.61 -28.61
N SER A 52 -2.15 -20.17 -28.73
CA SER A 52 -3.46 -19.58 -28.48
C SER A 52 -3.74 -19.30 -26.99
N ASN A 53 -2.93 -18.46 -26.35
CA ASN A 53 -3.19 -17.99 -25.00
C ASN A 53 -3.17 -16.46 -24.98
N ALA A 54 -4.32 -15.88 -24.65
CA ALA A 54 -4.41 -14.49 -24.22
C ALA A 54 -3.32 -14.20 -23.17
N PRO A 55 -2.79 -12.97 -23.06
CA PRO A 55 -1.85 -12.63 -22.00
C PRO A 55 -2.56 -12.71 -20.65
N THR A 56 -2.61 -13.91 -20.08
CA THR A 56 -2.96 -14.14 -18.69
C THR A 56 -1.68 -13.98 -17.90
N VAL A 57 -1.71 -13.13 -16.89
CA VAL A 57 -0.66 -13.10 -15.88
C VAL A 57 -0.70 -14.44 -15.16
N ALA A 58 0.38 -15.21 -15.23
CA ALA A 58 0.46 -16.46 -14.49
C ALA A 58 0.45 -16.14 -12.99
N SER A 59 -0.19 -16.97 -12.17
CA SER A 59 -0.22 -16.77 -10.70
C SER A 59 1.18 -16.68 -10.08
N SER A 60 2.18 -17.32 -10.71
CA SER A 60 3.59 -17.22 -10.32
C SER A 60 4.25 -15.86 -10.60
N GLN A 61 3.63 -15.01 -11.42
CA GLN A 61 4.06 -13.65 -11.68
C GLN A 61 3.35 -12.63 -10.77
N ILE A 62 2.35 -13.06 -10.01
CA ILE A 62 1.73 -12.27 -8.95
C ILE A 62 2.65 -12.38 -7.73
N SER A 63 2.96 -11.24 -7.11
CA SER A 63 3.81 -11.20 -5.92
C SER A 63 3.27 -12.16 -4.85
N SER A 64 4.09 -13.11 -4.38
CA SER A 64 3.72 -14.03 -3.30
C SER A 64 3.45 -13.32 -1.98
N THR A 65 3.85 -12.05 -1.89
CA THR A 65 3.59 -11.21 -0.74
C THR A 65 2.17 -10.61 -0.76
N HIS A 66 1.30 -10.96 -1.71
CA HIS A 66 -0.09 -10.44 -1.87
C HIS A 66 -0.22 -8.92 -1.97
N ARG A 67 0.90 -8.19 -1.94
CA ARG A 67 0.94 -6.74 -1.89
C ARG A 67 1.13 -6.16 -3.28
N LEU A 68 0.34 -5.12 -3.55
CA LEU A 68 0.48 -4.32 -4.75
C LEU A 68 1.61 -3.31 -4.56
N ASN A 69 2.25 -2.94 -5.67
CA ASN A 69 3.21 -1.85 -5.66
C ASN A 69 2.50 -0.55 -5.23
N GLY A 70 3.01 0.11 -4.18
CA GLY A 70 2.39 1.31 -3.61
C GLY A 70 1.42 1.05 -2.45
N ASP A 71 1.32 -0.18 -1.93
CA ASP A 71 0.65 -0.43 -0.66
C ASP A 71 1.47 0.13 0.52
N TYR A 72 0.83 0.94 1.38
CA TYR A 72 1.49 1.71 2.44
C TYR A 72 1.52 1.00 3.79
N THR A 73 0.72 -0.06 3.95
CA THR A 73 0.70 -0.87 5.17
C THR A 73 1.90 -1.82 5.19
N GLN A 74 2.37 -2.31 6.34
CA GLN A 74 3.45 -3.32 6.36
C GLN A 74 2.91 -4.74 6.12
N GLY A 75 1.58 -4.91 6.09
CA GLY A 75 0.91 -6.20 5.98
C GLY A 75 1.01 -7.02 7.27
N PHE A 76 0.42 -8.22 7.29
CA PHE A 76 0.43 -9.11 8.46
C PHE A 76 1.38 -10.30 8.35
N GLY A 77 1.97 -10.52 7.17
CA GLY A 77 2.99 -11.53 6.96
C GLY A 77 4.18 -11.37 7.88
N GLY A 78 4.58 -12.47 8.54
CA GLY A 78 5.71 -12.50 9.46
C GLY A 78 5.48 -11.80 10.80
N THR A 79 4.24 -11.39 11.13
CA THR A 79 3.89 -10.89 12.47
C THR A 79 4.10 -11.94 13.56
N TYR A 80 3.85 -13.21 13.22
CA TYR A 80 4.07 -14.36 14.09
C TYR A 80 5.06 -15.31 13.42
N THR A 81 6.15 -15.61 14.13
CA THR A 81 7.24 -16.46 13.62
C THR A 81 7.73 -17.45 14.67
N SER A 82 7.23 -17.38 15.91
CA SER A 82 7.65 -18.30 16.97
C SER A 82 6.90 -19.62 16.88
N GLU A 83 7.57 -20.72 17.20
CA GLU A 83 6.92 -22.03 17.37
C GLU A 83 5.80 -22.02 18.42
N LYS A 84 5.89 -21.11 19.40
CA LYS A 84 4.83 -20.92 20.42
C LYS A 84 3.55 -20.34 19.82
N ASP A 85 3.64 -19.64 18.70
CA ASP A 85 2.51 -18.98 18.05
C ASP A 85 1.60 -19.97 17.32
N LYS A 86 2.08 -21.20 17.05
CA LYS A 86 1.30 -22.30 16.45
C LYS A 86 0.22 -22.86 17.37
N THR A 87 0.34 -22.62 18.67
CA THR A 87 -0.57 -23.17 19.69
C THR A 87 -1.15 -22.08 20.58
N ALA A 88 -1.35 -20.89 20.01
CA ALA A 88 -1.82 -19.75 20.76
C ALA A 88 -3.27 -19.95 21.24
N SER A 89 -3.53 -19.50 22.48
CA SER A 89 -4.90 -19.41 22.98
C SER A 89 -5.63 -18.20 22.36
N PRO A 90 -6.95 -18.31 22.14
CA PRO A 90 -7.75 -17.18 21.66
C PRO A 90 -7.66 -15.99 22.60
N ARG A 91 -7.76 -14.79 22.05
CA ARG A 91 -7.77 -13.51 22.77
C ARG A 91 -9.00 -12.69 22.40
N GLY A 92 -9.27 -11.65 23.19
CA GLY A 92 -10.34 -10.69 22.92
C GLY A 92 -11.73 -11.33 22.81
N PHE A 93 -12.47 -10.96 21.77
CA PHE A 93 -13.82 -11.45 21.50
C PHE A 93 -13.89 -12.99 21.38
N ALA A 94 -12.93 -13.61 20.68
CA ALA A 94 -12.86 -15.07 20.54
C ALA A 94 -12.66 -15.80 21.88
N ALA A 95 -11.86 -15.23 22.77
CA ALA A 95 -11.68 -15.80 24.11
C ALA A 95 -13.00 -15.81 24.90
N ASN A 96 -13.79 -14.74 24.79
CA ASN A 96 -15.06 -14.62 25.50
C ASN A 96 -16.16 -15.48 24.88
N SER A 97 -16.17 -15.64 23.55
CA SER A 97 -17.16 -16.47 22.83
C SER A 97 -16.89 -17.98 22.97
N SER A 98 -15.63 -18.38 23.20
CA SER A 98 -15.20 -19.78 23.38
C SER A 98 -15.52 -20.39 24.76
N SER A 99 -16.20 -19.66 25.66
CA SER A 99 -16.61 -20.17 26.99
C SER A 99 -17.73 -21.23 26.95
N GLY A 100 -18.15 -21.69 25.75
CA GLY A 100 -19.09 -22.79 25.58
C GLY A 100 -18.43 -24.17 25.79
N LYS A 101 -19.23 -25.22 26.02
CA LYS A 101 -18.82 -26.61 26.38
C LYS A 101 -17.89 -27.34 25.39
N GLY A 102 -17.36 -26.69 24.35
CA GLY A 102 -16.32 -27.24 23.46
C GLY A 102 -14.94 -26.95 24.03
N GLY A 103 -13.95 -27.82 23.78
CA GLY A 103 -12.57 -27.58 24.19
C GLY A 103 -12.05 -26.21 23.73
N ARG A 104 -11.06 -25.65 24.43
CA ARG A 104 -10.44 -24.38 24.05
C ARG A 104 -9.83 -24.52 22.64
N PRO A 105 -10.29 -23.74 21.65
CA PRO A 105 -9.75 -23.84 20.30
C PRO A 105 -8.28 -23.40 20.29
N VAL A 106 -7.48 -24.05 19.45
CA VAL A 106 -6.04 -23.80 19.34
C VAL A 106 -5.78 -23.08 18.04
N ILE A 107 -5.16 -21.91 18.12
CA ILE A 107 -4.93 -21.04 16.97
C ILE A 107 -3.50 -21.17 16.50
N ASP A 108 -3.32 -21.54 15.23
CA ASP A 108 -2.03 -21.43 14.56
C ASP A 108 -1.88 -20.05 13.91
N ARG A 109 -1.18 -19.15 14.60
CA ARG A 109 -0.98 -17.78 14.11
C ARG A 109 0.06 -17.65 13.01
N THR A 110 0.86 -18.69 12.79
CA THR A 110 1.85 -18.73 11.72
C THR A 110 1.26 -19.17 10.38
N SER A 111 0.01 -19.62 10.40
CA SER A 111 -0.69 -20.08 9.21
C SER A 111 -1.14 -18.92 8.31
N GLU A 112 -1.16 -19.18 7.01
CA GLU A 112 -1.70 -18.25 6.00
C GLU A 112 -3.19 -17.93 6.27
N LEU A 113 -3.95 -18.91 6.77
CA LEU A 113 -5.35 -18.69 7.17
C LEU A 113 -5.48 -17.62 8.27
N TYR A 114 -4.56 -17.61 9.24
CA TYR A 114 -4.57 -16.63 10.31
C TYR A 114 -4.13 -15.25 9.81
N GLU A 115 -3.12 -15.18 8.94
CA GLU A 115 -2.72 -13.94 8.26
C GLU A 115 -3.90 -13.30 7.52
N GLN A 116 -4.65 -14.11 6.75
CA GLN A 116 -5.85 -13.66 6.04
C GLN A 116 -6.99 -13.25 7.01
N SER A 117 -7.10 -13.94 8.14
CA SER A 117 -8.06 -13.57 9.19
C SER A 117 -7.72 -12.21 9.82
N MET A 118 -6.44 -11.89 9.98
CA MET A 118 -5.97 -10.57 10.42
C MET A 118 -6.23 -9.48 9.37
N GLU A 119 -6.05 -9.78 8.09
CA GLU A 119 -6.39 -8.84 7.01
C GLU A 119 -7.88 -8.47 7.04
N LEU A 120 -8.75 -9.45 7.29
CA LEU A 120 -10.17 -9.21 7.44
C LEU A 120 -10.49 -8.34 8.67
N GLU A 121 -9.86 -8.64 9.82
CA GLU A 121 -10.01 -7.80 11.02
C GLU A 121 -9.57 -6.36 10.72
N ASN A 122 -8.43 -6.17 10.06
CA ASN A 122 -7.91 -4.86 9.70
C ASN A 122 -8.91 -4.06 8.84
N TYR A 123 -9.52 -4.72 7.86
CA TYR A 123 -10.54 -4.08 7.04
C TYR A 123 -11.76 -3.65 7.87
N MET A 124 -12.22 -4.51 8.80
CA MET A 124 -13.31 -4.16 9.71
C MET A 124 -12.94 -3.00 10.65
N VAL A 125 -11.72 -2.98 11.18
CA VAL A 125 -11.20 -1.91 12.03
C VAL A 125 -11.12 -0.60 11.24
N LYS A 126 -10.63 -0.64 10.00
CA LYS A 126 -10.61 0.52 9.10
C LYS A 126 -12.03 1.06 8.87
N MET A 127 -13.02 0.20 8.64
CA MET A 127 -14.42 0.61 8.50
C MET A 127 -14.95 1.29 9.77
N MET A 128 -14.65 0.74 10.95
CA MET A 128 -15.03 1.32 12.25
C MET A 128 -14.35 2.66 12.51
N LEU A 129 -13.07 2.76 12.23
CA LEU A 129 -12.27 3.98 12.38
C LEU A 129 -12.75 5.07 11.42
N SER A 130 -13.10 4.69 10.20
CA SER A 130 -13.71 5.58 9.20
C SER A 130 -15.08 6.08 9.64
N SER A 131 -15.92 5.23 10.24
CA SER A 131 -17.23 5.66 10.76
C SER A 131 -17.09 6.55 11.99
N ALA A 132 -16.13 6.28 12.87
CA ALA A 132 -15.80 7.13 14.01
C ALA A 132 -15.30 8.51 13.55
N ARG A 133 -14.39 8.57 12.57
CA ARG A 133 -13.93 9.83 11.94
C ARG A 133 -15.10 10.66 11.42
N LYS A 134 -16.04 10.02 10.71
CA LYS A 134 -17.25 10.71 10.18
C LYS A 134 -18.15 11.29 11.27
N THR A 135 -18.08 10.78 12.50
CA THR A 135 -18.87 11.28 13.64
C THR A 135 -18.21 12.48 14.31
N VAL A 136 -16.89 12.68 14.12
CA VAL A 136 -16.20 13.88 14.61
C VAL A 136 -16.67 15.08 13.78
N GLN A 137 -17.35 16.03 14.42
CA GLN A 137 -17.79 17.24 13.71
C GLN A 137 -16.57 18.01 13.20
N LYS A 138 -16.42 18.08 11.88
CA LYS A 138 -15.47 18.97 11.21
C LYS A 138 -15.89 20.41 11.53
N SER A 139 -15.38 20.97 12.63
CA SER A 139 -15.57 22.38 12.93
C SER A 139 -15.03 23.18 11.76
N SER A 140 -15.77 24.17 11.26
CA SER A 140 -15.41 25.05 10.13
C SER A 140 -14.08 25.82 10.28
N LEU A 141 -13.29 25.52 11.31
CA LEU A 141 -11.98 26.06 11.65
C LEU A 141 -10.81 25.39 10.91
N LEU A 142 -10.96 24.18 10.36
CA LEU A 142 -9.87 23.45 9.68
C LEU A 142 -9.77 23.70 8.17
N GLY A 143 -10.26 24.85 7.69
CA GLY A 143 -9.95 25.36 6.36
C GLY A 143 -10.69 24.66 5.22
N GLY A 144 -11.22 25.47 4.29
CA GLY A 144 -11.94 24.99 3.11
C GLY A 144 -11.03 24.62 1.94
N GLU A 145 -11.64 23.88 1.00
CA GLU A 145 -11.26 23.70 -0.42
C GLU A 145 -9.75 23.67 -0.70
N ASN A 146 -9.15 22.50 -0.52
CA ASN A 146 -8.18 21.82 -1.40
C ASN A 146 -7.75 20.51 -0.71
N ASP A 147 -8.76 19.72 -0.31
CA ASP A 147 -8.68 18.67 0.71
C ASP A 147 -8.05 17.36 0.20
N TYR A 148 -7.67 17.26 -1.08
CA TYR A 148 -7.17 15.99 -1.66
C TYR A 148 -5.89 15.49 -0.97
N ALA A 149 -4.92 16.37 -0.73
CA ALA A 149 -3.68 15.98 -0.06
C ALA A 149 -3.90 15.62 1.42
N GLN A 150 -4.84 16.30 2.07
CA GLN A 150 -5.22 16.04 3.45
C GLN A 150 -5.99 14.73 3.58
N GLU A 151 -6.96 14.46 2.69
CA GLU A 151 -7.69 13.21 2.61
C GLU A 151 -6.77 12.03 2.33
N MET A 152 -5.83 12.16 1.38
CA MET A 152 -4.83 11.11 1.13
C MET A 152 -3.94 10.84 2.35
N TYR A 153 -3.48 11.89 3.03
CA TYR A 153 -2.68 11.72 4.24
C TYR A 153 -3.50 11.06 5.36
N GLU A 154 -4.72 11.52 5.59
CA GLU A 154 -5.61 10.96 6.60
C GLU A 154 -5.93 9.49 6.27
N ASP A 155 -6.19 9.14 5.02
CA ASP A 155 -6.46 7.76 4.62
C ASP A 155 -5.23 6.85 4.83
N MET A 156 -4.03 7.29 4.44
CA MET A 156 -2.79 6.57 4.76
C MET A 156 -2.57 6.42 6.27
N LEU A 157 -2.89 7.46 7.04
CA LEU A 157 -2.76 7.46 8.50
C LEU A 157 -3.73 6.47 9.15
N TYR A 158 -4.99 6.48 8.73
CA TYR A 158 -6.01 5.57 9.26
C TYR A 158 -5.75 4.12 8.84
N ASP A 159 -5.16 3.89 7.68
CA ASP A 159 -4.72 2.56 7.24
C ASP A 159 -3.60 2.03 8.14
N ASN A 160 -2.61 2.87 8.46
CA ASN A 160 -1.54 2.49 9.38
C ASN A 160 -2.07 2.27 10.80
N TYR A 161 -3.02 3.10 11.26
CA TYR A 161 -3.59 2.94 12.60
C TYR A 161 -4.43 1.67 12.70
N ALA A 162 -5.25 1.36 11.69
CA ALA A 162 -6.00 0.10 11.64
C ALA A 162 -5.05 -1.11 11.69
N GLU A 163 -3.92 -1.04 10.98
CA GLU A 163 -2.91 -2.11 10.98
C GLU A 163 -2.26 -2.26 12.36
N GLN A 164 -1.84 -1.15 12.99
CA GLN A 164 -1.26 -1.15 14.33
C GLN A 164 -2.23 -1.67 15.38
N LEU A 165 -3.51 -1.27 15.31
CA LEU A 165 -4.56 -1.76 16.19
C LEU A 165 -4.75 -3.26 16.03
N THR A 166 -4.83 -3.75 14.79
CA THR A 166 -5.00 -5.18 14.50
C THR A 166 -3.80 -6.00 15.00
N LYS A 167 -2.57 -5.49 14.85
CA LYS A 167 -1.34 -6.16 15.34
C LYS A 167 -1.21 -6.20 16.86
N ASN A 168 -1.48 -5.08 17.54
CA ASN A 168 -1.10 -4.90 18.94
C ASN A 168 -2.28 -4.94 19.92
N ALA A 169 -3.39 -4.29 19.55
CA ALA A 169 -4.55 -4.14 20.42
C ALA A 169 -5.59 -5.24 20.19
N GLY A 170 -5.72 -5.72 18.95
CA GLY A 170 -6.53 -6.84 18.45
C GLY A 170 -7.85 -7.04 19.18
N PHE A 171 -8.96 -6.76 18.52
CA PHE A 171 -10.30 -7.02 19.10
C PHE A 171 -10.55 -8.52 19.32
N GLY A 172 -9.69 -9.39 18.79
CA GLY A 172 -9.85 -10.85 18.84
C GLY A 172 -10.86 -11.33 17.81
N LEU A 173 -11.08 -10.54 16.75
CA LEU A 173 -11.93 -10.88 15.62
C LEU A 173 -11.20 -11.84 14.68
N ALA A 174 -9.92 -11.62 14.39
CA ALA A 174 -9.10 -12.54 13.61
C ALA A 174 -9.09 -13.95 14.22
N ASP A 175 -8.98 -14.03 15.54
CA ASP A 175 -9.07 -15.29 16.28
C ASP A 175 -10.44 -15.98 16.07
N ALA A 176 -11.55 -15.22 16.10
CA ALA A 176 -12.89 -15.76 15.91
C ALA A 176 -13.11 -16.24 14.46
N ILE A 177 -12.64 -15.46 13.48
CA ILE A 177 -12.70 -15.79 12.06
C ILE A 177 -11.88 -17.05 11.78
N TYR A 178 -10.67 -17.13 12.33
CA TYR A 178 -9.81 -18.31 12.19
C TYR A 178 -10.49 -19.57 12.73
N ILE A 179 -11.09 -19.51 13.92
CA ILE A 179 -11.78 -20.64 14.54
C ILE A 179 -12.96 -21.12 13.69
N GLU A 180 -13.72 -20.18 13.13
CA GLU A 180 -14.85 -20.47 12.25
C GLU A 180 -14.38 -21.12 10.93
N LEU A 181 -13.36 -20.56 10.29
CA LEU A 181 -12.85 -21.03 9.00
C LEU A 181 -12.02 -22.31 9.11
N SER A 182 -11.34 -22.54 10.23
CA SER A 182 -10.58 -23.77 10.49
C SER A 182 -11.48 -24.97 10.83
N GLY A 183 -12.80 -24.75 10.95
CA GLY A 183 -13.75 -25.82 11.28
C GLY A 183 -13.66 -26.31 12.72
N GLN A 184 -12.93 -25.63 13.60
CA GLN A 184 -12.81 -25.99 15.03
C GLN A 184 -14.10 -25.77 15.81
N ARG A 185 -15.09 -25.09 15.21
CA ARG A 185 -16.40 -24.79 15.81
C ARG A 185 -17.52 -25.76 15.36
N GLY A 186 -17.18 -26.87 14.70
CA GLY A 186 -18.12 -27.89 14.20
C GLY A 186 -18.14 -29.17 15.02
#